data_AF-A0A7K5A9Q6-F1
#
_entry.id   AF-A0A7K5A9Q6-F1
#
_cell.length_a   1.000
_cell.length_b   1.000
_cell.length_c   1.000
_cell.angle_alpha   90.00
_cell.angle_beta   90.00
_cell.angle_gamma   90.00
#
_symmetry.space_group_name_H-M   'P 1'
#
loop_
_entity.id
_entity.type
_entity.pdbx_description
1 polymer ?
#
loop_
_entity_poly.entity_id
_entity_poly.type
_entity_poly.pdbx_seq_one_letter_code
_entity_poly.pdbx_strand_id
1 'polypeptide(L)'
;MIAVSIPAAEPQPGAERAHTVFRVEVLCGGRRHTVAKRYSEFQALHKRIKKTCTVPDFPPRHVPHWMPKVLEQRRQGLELYLQGVLVHNEELPPDVLEFLQVRGCQQD
;
A
#
# COMPACT_ATOMS: atom_id res chain seq x y z
N MET A 1 -3.57 -9.55 -14.13
CA MET A 1 -2.47 -8.71 -13.61
C MET A 1 -3.06 -7.64 -12.69
N ILE A 2 -2.56 -7.53 -11.46
CA ILE A 2 -2.97 -6.49 -10.49
C ILE A 2 -1.95 -5.36 -10.58
N ALA A 3 -2.41 -4.12 -10.72
CA ALA A 3 -1.59 -2.92 -10.62
C ALA A 3 -2.07 -2.06 -9.46
N VAL A 4 -1.15 -1.35 -8.82
CA VAL A 4 -1.43 -0.46 -7.68
C VAL A 4 -0.71 0.86 -7.86
N SER A 5 -1.34 1.94 -7.37
CA SER A 5 -0.78 3.30 -7.35
C SER A 5 -1.31 4.04 -6.13
N ILE A 6 -0.56 4.96 -5.57
CA ILE A 6 -0.98 5.76 -4.40
C ILE A 6 -1.00 7.22 -4.81
N PRO A 7 -2.02 7.73 -5.52
CA PRO A 7 -1.98 9.09 -6.07
C PRO A 7 -1.91 10.19 -4.99
N ALA A 8 -2.44 9.95 -3.79
CA ALA A 8 -2.50 10.95 -2.74
C ALA A 8 -2.30 10.38 -1.33
N ALA A 9 -1.60 11.16 -0.50
CA ALA A 9 -1.51 10.97 0.94
C ALA A 9 -2.11 12.22 1.61
N GLU A 10 -3.31 12.09 2.14
CA GLU A 10 -4.07 13.21 2.68
C GLU A 10 -4.23 13.02 4.21
N PRO A 11 -4.08 14.09 5.01
CA PRO A 11 -4.54 14.06 6.39
C PRO A 11 -6.06 13.96 6.39
N GLN A 12 -6.62 13.03 7.16
CA GLN A 12 -8.07 12.81 7.19
C GLN A 12 -8.78 14.05 7.77
N PRO A 13 -9.64 14.76 7.01
CA PRO A 13 -10.35 15.92 7.54
C PRO A 13 -11.44 15.47 8.52
N GLY A 14 -11.47 16.06 9.71
CA GLY A 14 -12.53 15.84 10.71
C GLY A 14 -12.24 14.82 11.83
N ALA A 15 -11.04 14.23 11.90
CA ALA A 15 -10.64 13.41 13.04
C ALA A 15 -9.87 14.26 14.08
N GLU A 16 -10.28 14.23 15.35
CA GLU A 16 -9.59 14.89 16.49
C GLU A 16 -8.11 14.51 16.62
N ARG A 17 -7.69 13.41 15.99
CA ARG A 17 -6.30 13.08 15.70
C ARG A 17 -6.12 13.00 14.20
N ALA A 18 -5.51 14.03 13.61
CA ALA A 18 -5.20 14.09 12.18
C ALA A 18 -4.28 12.93 11.77
N HIS A 19 -4.87 11.80 11.38
CA HIS A 19 -4.13 10.65 10.87
C HIS A 19 -3.94 10.80 9.37
N THR A 20 -2.72 10.58 8.88
CA THR A 20 -2.44 10.48 7.44
C THR A 20 -3.04 9.19 6.89
N VAL A 21 -3.83 9.34 5.82
CA VAL A 21 -4.41 8.24 5.07
C VAL A 21 -3.85 8.27 3.65
N PHE A 22 -3.43 7.11 3.18
CA PHE A 22 -2.89 6.90 1.84
C PHE A 22 -4.00 6.30 0.98
N ARG A 23 -4.38 6.98 -0.11
CA ARG A 23 -5.32 6.46 -1.08
C ARG A 23 -4.58 5.54 -2.03
N VAL A 24 -4.81 4.24 -1.93
CA VAL A 24 -4.25 3.23 -2.83
C VAL A 24 -5.30 2.92 -3.90
N GLU A 25 -5.02 3.29 -5.12
CA GLU A 25 -5.74 2.87 -6.31
C GLU A 25 -5.26 1.48 -6.72
N VAL A 26 -6.21 0.57 -6.94
CA VAL A 26 -5.98 -0.82 -7.31
C VAL A 26 -6.71 -1.09 -8.61
N LEU A 27 -5.99 -1.61 -9.59
CA LEU A 27 -6.50 -2.02 -10.89
C LEU A 27 -6.33 -3.52 -11.03
N CYS A 28 -7.42 -4.26 -11.20
CA CYS A 28 -7.38 -5.69 -11.46
C CYS A 28 -8.33 -6.07 -12.58
N GLY A 29 -7.80 -6.66 -13.66
CA GLY A 29 -8.62 -7.17 -14.77
C GLY A 29 -9.54 -6.12 -15.40
N GLY A 30 -9.12 -4.86 -15.46
CA GLY A 30 -9.93 -3.74 -15.96
C GLY A 30 -10.86 -3.10 -14.92
N ARG A 31 -11.02 -3.68 -13.73
CA ARG A 31 -11.75 -3.08 -12.61
C ARG A 31 -10.81 -2.23 -11.77
N ARG A 32 -11.18 -0.96 -11.57
CA ARG A 32 -10.41 -0.02 -10.76
C ARG A 32 -11.19 0.40 -9.52
N HIS A 33 -10.55 0.37 -8.36
CA HIS A 33 -11.11 0.87 -7.12
C HIS A 33 -10.05 1.53 -6.26
N THR A 34 -10.47 2.34 -5.31
CA THR A 34 -9.56 3.06 -4.41
C THR A 34 -9.82 2.63 -2.98
N VAL A 35 -8.77 2.23 -2.27
CA VAL A 35 -8.80 1.88 -0.85
C VAL A 35 -8.03 2.91 -0.05
N ALA A 36 -8.61 3.35 1.07
CA ALA A 36 -7.97 4.30 1.97
C ALA A 36 -7.31 3.53 3.10
N LYS A 37 -5.98 3.63 3.24
CA LYS A 37 -5.20 2.84 4.21
C LYS A 37 -4.27 3.71 5.03
N ARG A 38 -4.16 3.40 6.32
CA ARG A 38 -3.22 4.08 7.24
C ARG A 38 -1.86 3.41 7.21
N TYR A 39 -0.79 4.16 7.48
CA TYR A 39 0.59 3.63 7.55
C TYR A 39 0.72 2.39 8.46
N SER A 40 0.04 2.38 9.61
CA SER A 40 0.02 1.24 10.52
C SER A 40 -0.56 -0.03 9.90
N GLU A 41 -1.54 0.10 8.99
CA GLU A 41 -2.10 -1.03 8.27
C GLU A 41 -1.11 -1.61 7.25
N PHE A 42 -0.36 -0.77 6.53
CA PHE A 42 0.71 -1.23 5.65
C PHE A 42 1.79 -2.00 6.44
N GLN A 43 2.15 -1.47 7.61
CA GLN A 43 3.13 -2.13 8.48
C GLN A 43 2.60 -3.48 9.00
N ALA A 44 1.30 -3.55 9.33
CA ALA A 44 0.65 -4.79 9.76
C ALA A 44 0.63 -5.82 8.61
N LEU A 45 0.27 -5.40 7.40
CA LEU A 45 0.34 -6.23 6.20
C LEU A 45 1.76 -6.77 6.01
N HIS A 46 2.76 -5.90 5.96
CA HIS A 46 4.17 -6.29 5.79
C HIS A 46 4.59 -7.36 6.80
N LYS A 47 4.23 -7.20 8.08
CA LYS A 47 4.54 -8.20 9.11
C LYS A 47 3.88 -9.56 8.88
N ARG A 48 2.71 -9.61 8.26
CA ARG A 48 2.00 -10.85 7.92
C ARG A 48 2.64 -11.50 6.68
N ILE A 49 2.80 -10.73 5.61
CA ILE A 49 3.22 -11.25 4.31
C ILE A 49 4.72 -11.54 4.21
N LYS A 50 5.57 -10.86 5.01
CA LYS A 50 7.02 -11.15 5.07
C LYS A 50 7.34 -12.57 5.52
N LYS A 51 6.39 -13.26 6.18
CA LYS A 51 6.54 -14.64 6.61
C LYS A 51 6.10 -15.63 5.54
N THR A 52 5.23 -15.21 4.64
CA THR A 52 4.57 -16.06 3.65
C THR A 52 5.26 -15.94 2.29
N CYS A 53 5.82 -14.78 1.97
CA CYS A 53 6.24 -14.39 0.63
C CYS A 53 7.48 -13.49 0.66
N THR A 54 8.14 -13.36 -0.49
CA THR A 54 9.25 -12.42 -0.65
C THR A 54 8.70 -11.00 -0.70
N VAL A 55 9.10 -10.16 0.24
CA VAL A 55 8.67 -8.76 0.30
C VAL A 55 9.87 -7.83 0.13
N PRO A 56 9.74 -6.73 -0.63
CA PRO A 56 10.77 -5.71 -0.71
C PRO A 56 10.92 -4.97 0.63
N ASP A 57 11.98 -4.17 0.73
CA ASP A 57 12.24 -3.38 1.93
C ASP A 57 11.10 -2.39 2.21
N PHE A 58 10.68 -2.30 3.47
CA PHE A 58 9.54 -1.46 3.85
C PHE A 58 10.01 -0.03 4.10
N PRO A 59 9.39 0.99 3.48
CA PRO A 59 9.88 2.36 3.56
C PRO A 59 9.98 2.83 5.02
N PRO A 60 11.14 3.35 5.46
CA PRO A 60 11.36 3.71 6.84
C PRO A 60 10.49 4.90 7.27
N ARG A 61 10.15 4.91 8.56
CA ARG A 61 9.30 5.94 9.17
C ARG A 61 10.00 7.31 9.23
N HIS A 62 11.33 7.33 9.30
CA HIS A 62 12.11 8.55 9.45
C HIS A 62 12.90 8.83 8.17
N VAL A 63 12.54 9.92 7.51
CA VAL A 63 13.26 10.49 6.38
C VAL A 63 13.96 11.74 6.92
N PRO A 64 15.20 12.04 6.54
CA PRO A 64 15.95 13.14 7.15
C PRO A 64 15.22 14.48 7.04
N HIS A 65 15.31 15.26 8.13
CA HIS A 65 14.56 16.50 8.40
C HIS A 65 14.70 17.60 7.33
N TRP A 66 15.75 17.58 6.50
CA TRP A 66 15.97 18.55 5.44
C TRP A 66 15.04 18.38 4.22
N MET A 67 14.25 17.30 4.16
CA MET A 67 13.34 17.03 3.06
C MET A 67 11.90 17.45 3.41
N PRO A 68 11.36 18.55 2.87
CA PRO A 68 9.97 18.98 3.13
C PRO A 68 8.90 18.01 2.59
N LYS A 69 9.32 16.94 1.89
CA LYS A 69 8.45 15.94 1.25
C LYS A 69 8.38 14.60 1.98
N VAL A 70 8.55 14.56 3.31
CA VAL A 70 8.47 13.29 4.08
C VAL A 70 7.20 12.50 3.79
N LEU A 71 6.05 13.20 3.63
CA LEU A 71 4.76 12.58 3.32
C LEU A 71 4.72 11.99 1.89
N GLU A 72 5.13 12.77 0.90
CA GLU A 72 5.20 12.37 -0.51
C GLU A 72 6.20 11.22 -0.72
N GLN A 73 7.35 11.26 -0.05
CA GLN A 73 8.35 10.20 -0.13
C GLN A 73 7.85 8.92 0.52
N ARG A 74 7.14 9.04 1.66
CA ARG A 74 6.47 7.88 2.27
C ARG A 74 5.38 7.34 1.35
N ARG A 75 4.58 8.19 0.71
CA ARG A 75 3.57 7.80 -0.30
C ARG A 75 4.22 6.99 -1.41
N GLN A 76 5.29 7.52 -2.01
CA GLN A 76 6.03 6.87 -3.09
C GLN A 76 6.67 5.56 -2.63
N GLY A 77 7.26 5.53 -1.43
CA GLY A 77 7.84 4.31 -0.88
C GLY A 77 6.81 3.22 -0.62
N LEU A 78 5.61 3.57 -0.14
CA LEU A 78 4.52 2.61 0.06
C LEU A 78 3.96 2.09 -1.28
N GLU A 79 3.91 2.96 -2.30
CA GLU A 79 3.52 2.61 -3.66
C GLU A 79 4.49 1.60 -4.26
N LEU A 80 5.79 1.91 -4.23
CA LEU A 80 6.85 1.02 -4.71
C LEU A 80 6.89 -0.29 -3.91
N TYR A 81 6.65 -0.24 -2.59
CA TYR A 81 6.57 -1.44 -1.77
C TYR A 81 5.46 -2.37 -2.25
N LEU A 82 4.23 -1.86 -2.42
CA LEU A 82 3.12 -2.66 -2.91
C LEU A 82 3.38 -3.18 -4.34
N GLN A 83 3.87 -2.32 -5.25
CA GLN A 83 4.23 -2.72 -6.61
C GLN A 83 5.28 -3.81 -6.61
N GLY A 84 6.31 -3.70 -5.78
CA GLY A 84 7.34 -4.71 -5.62
C GLY A 84 6.77 -6.03 -5.09
N VAL A 85 5.88 -6.02 -4.09
CA VAL A 85 5.18 -7.23 -3.65
C VAL A 85 4.41 -7.88 -4.80
N LEU A 86 3.74 -7.09 -5.64
CA LEU A 86 2.98 -7.61 -6.78
C LEU A 86 3.85 -8.18 -7.90
N VAL A 87 5.01 -7.59 -8.15
CA VAL A 87 5.94 -8.01 -9.20
C VAL A 87 6.79 -9.19 -8.77
N HIS A 88 7.20 -9.24 -7.50
CA HIS A 88 8.06 -10.31 -6.98
C HIS A 88 7.32 -11.61 -6.65
N ASN A 89 6.00 -11.57 -6.50
CA ASN A 89 5.21 -12.75 -6.14
C ASN A 89 4.23 -13.07 -7.25
N GLU A 90 4.44 -14.21 -7.92
CA GLU A 90 3.48 -14.75 -8.90
C GLU A 90 2.13 -15.05 -8.24
N GLU A 91 2.16 -15.58 -7.01
CA GLU A 91 0.99 -15.84 -6.19
C GLU A 91 0.90 -14.85 -5.02
N LEU A 92 -0.18 -14.09 -4.98
CA LEU A 92 -0.37 -13.10 -3.92
C LEU A 92 -1.04 -13.73 -2.70
N PRO A 93 -0.48 -13.50 -1.49
CA PRO A 93 -1.07 -14.03 -0.29
C PRO A 93 -2.45 -13.37 -0.05
N PRO A 94 -3.40 -14.11 0.56
CA PRO A 94 -4.76 -13.64 0.80
C PRO A 94 -4.80 -12.32 1.60
N ASP A 95 -3.83 -12.12 2.49
CA ASP A 95 -3.62 -10.85 3.21
C ASP A 95 -3.46 -9.63 2.30
N VAL A 96 -2.74 -9.75 1.17
CA VAL A 96 -2.56 -8.65 0.20
C VAL A 96 -3.87 -8.40 -0.53
N LEU A 97 -4.54 -9.46 -0.97
CA LEU A 97 -5.82 -9.35 -1.69
C LEU A 97 -6.89 -8.71 -0.80
N GLU A 98 -6.96 -9.10 0.48
CA GLU A 98 -7.85 -8.50 1.46
C GLU A 98 -7.49 -7.04 1.72
N PHE A 99 -6.20 -6.74 1.89
CA PHE A 99 -5.73 -5.38 2.11
C PHE A 99 -6.06 -4.45 0.95
N LEU A 100 -5.89 -4.93 -0.28
CA LEU A 100 -6.23 -4.23 -1.51
C LEU A 100 -7.72 -4.29 -1.83
N GLN A 101 -8.53 -4.99 -1.01
CA GLN A 101 -9.96 -5.25 -1.25
C GLN A 101 -10.26 -5.84 -2.64
N VAL A 102 -9.33 -6.64 -3.18
CA VAL A 102 -9.50 -7.36 -4.45
C VAL A 102 -10.29 -8.64 -4.15
N ARG A 103 -11.61 -8.49 -4.00
CA ARG A 103 -12.52 -9.63 -3.87
C ARG A 103 -12.83 -10.16 -5.28
N GLY A 104 -12.27 -11.31 -5.65
CA GLY A 104 -12.66 -12.06 -6.86
C GLY A 104 -11.92 -11.71 -8.15
N CYS A 105 -10.62 -11.38 -8.10
CA CYS A 105 -9.80 -11.28 -9.32
C CYS A 105 -8.92 -12.53 -9.56
N GLN A 106 -9.12 -13.58 -8.76
CA GLN A 106 -8.63 -14.90 -9.09
C GLN A 106 -9.71 -15.60 -9.93
N GLN A 107 -9.29 -16.04 -11.12
CA GLN A 107 -9.98 -16.94 -12.06
C GLN A 107 -10.96 -16.26 -13.03
N ASP A 108 -10.43 -15.86 -14.19
CA ASP A 108 -10.80 -16.55 -15.44
C ASP A 108 -9.56 -17.32 -15.91
#